data_AF-A0A6L6E4Y0-F1
#
_entry.id   AF-A0A6L6E4Y0-F1
#
_cell.length_a   1.000
_cell.length_b   1.000
_cell.length_c   1.000
_cell.angle_alpha   90.00
_cell.angle_beta   90.00
_cell.angle_gamma   90.00
#
_symmetry.space_group_name_H-M   'P 1'
#
loop_
_entity.id
_entity.type
_entity.pdbx_description
1 polymer ?
#
loop_
_entity_poly.entity_id
_entity_poly.type
_entity_poly.pdbx_seq_one_letter_code
_entity_poly.pdbx_strand_id
1 'polypeptide(L)'
;MSKRGSGHESEDAFDDKELIDAEFQSMVEGLSLDESAPTTYLDELDAIDRSNRFSPPTIPKRSLIDQIKDSLNAMVRWKNNRNNQHPDDGAAL
;
A
#
# COMPACT_ATOMS: atom_id res chain seq x y z
N MET A 1 -55.19 54.26 -33.74
CA MET A 1 -53.82 54.02 -33.23
C MET A 1 -53.92 53.15 -32.00
N SER A 2 -53.50 51.88 -32.04
CA SER A 2 -53.09 51.15 -30.83
C SER A 2 -52.45 49.82 -31.24
N LYS A 3 -51.12 49.79 -31.25
CA LYS A 3 -50.32 48.55 -31.28
C LYS A 3 -49.42 48.64 -30.06
N ARG A 4 -49.72 47.87 -29.01
CA ARG A 4 -48.80 47.61 -27.90
C ARG A 4 -49.07 46.21 -27.36
N GLY A 5 -48.00 45.44 -27.20
CA GLY A 5 -47.99 44.20 -26.42
C GLY A 5 -47.54 42.97 -27.20
N SER A 6 -46.25 42.87 -27.52
CA SER A 6 -45.57 41.58 -27.75
C SER A 6 -44.07 41.81 -27.61
N GLY A 7 -43.49 41.54 -26.44
CA GLY A 7 -42.04 41.73 -26.25
C GLY A 7 -41.57 41.59 -24.82
N HIS A 8 -42.02 40.56 -24.10
CA HIS A 8 -41.48 40.28 -22.76
C HIS A 8 -41.18 38.78 -22.55
N GLU A 9 -41.86 37.88 -23.25
CA GLU A 9 -41.71 36.42 -23.05
C GLU A 9 -40.35 35.83 -23.48
N SER A 10 -39.52 36.58 -24.21
CA SER A 10 -38.21 36.08 -24.66
C SER A 10 -37.06 36.42 -23.72
N GLU A 11 -37.15 37.49 -22.93
CA GLU A 11 -36.05 37.92 -22.05
C GLU A 11 -35.97 37.07 -20.78
N ASP A 12 -37.12 36.70 -20.20
CA ASP A 12 -37.20 35.84 -19.00
C ASP A 12 -36.61 34.43 -19.25
N ALA A 13 -36.80 33.86 -20.44
CA ALA A 13 -36.29 32.52 -20.76
C ALA A 13 -34.77 32.45 -20.92
N PHE A 14 -34.11 33.56 -21.28
CA PHE A 14 -32.64 33.64 -21.29
C PHE A 14 -32.08 33.79 -19.87
N ASP A 15 -32.75 34.59 -19.03
CA ASP A 15 -32.36 34.83 -17.64
C ASP A 15 -32.51 33.57 -16.77
N ASP A 16 -33.59 32.80 -16.97
CA ASP A 16 -33.81 31.52 -16.30
C ASP A 16 -32.70 30.50 -16.60
N LYS A 17 -32.22 30.48 -17.85
CA LYS A 17 -31.16 29.55 -18.26
C LYS A 17 -29.81 29.94 -17.68
N GLU A 18 -29.52 31.25 -17.66
CA GLU A 18 -28.32 31.80 -17.04
C GLU A 18 -28.30 31.55 -15.52
N LEU A 19 -29.47 31.69 -14.87
CA LEU A 19 -29.67 31.38 -13.47
C LEU A 19 -29.43 29.89 -13.17
N ILE A 20 -29.99 28.99 -13.98
CA ILE A 20 -29.80 27.54 -13.84
C ILE A 20 -28.33 27.14 -14.02
N ASP A 21 -27.64 27.71 -15.02
CA ASP A 21 -26.23 27.43 -15.26
C ASP A 21 -25.34 27.95 -14.11
N ALA A 22 -25.68 29.11 -13.53
CA ALA A 22 -24.99 29.66 -12.37
C ALA A 22 -25.17 28.81 -11.11
N GLU A 23 -26.40 28.34 -10.85
CA GLU A 23 -26.68 27.42 -9.74
C GLU A 23 -25.95 26.08 -9.91
N PHE A 24 -25.96 25.52 -11.13
CA PHE A 24 -25.23 24.30 -11.44
C PHE A 24 -23.72 24.48 -11.22
N GLN A 25 -23.14 25.57 -11.70
CA GLN A 25 -21.72 25.87 -11.47
C GLN A 25 -21.40 26.01 -9.98
N SER A 26 -22.27 26.64 -9.18
CA SER A 26 -22.07 26.73 -7.73
C SER A 26 -22.06 25.35 -7.05
N MET A 27 -22.89 24.41 -7.51
CA MET A 27 -22.87 23.02 -7.01
C MET A 27 -21.59 22.28 -7.43
N VAL A 28 -21.12 22.50 -8.66
CA VAL A 28 -19.91 21.85 -9.20
C VAL A 28 -18.63 22.46 -8.61
N GLU A 29 -18.59 23.76 -8.33
CA GLU A 29 -17.46 24.44 -7.69
C GLU A 29 -17.19 23.94 -6.26
N GLY A 30 -18.24 23.55 -5.54
CA GLY A 30 -18.13 22.92 -4.22
C GLY A 30 -17.67 21.46 -4.27
N LEU A 31 -17.67 20.83 -5.45
CA LEU A 31 -17.04 19.54 -5.70
C LEU A 31 -15.59 19.80 -6.06
N SER A 32 -14.79 20.20 -5.07
CA SER A 32 -13.35 20.05 -5.15
C SER A 32 -13.05 18.55 -5.26
N LEU A 33 -12.96 18.07 -6.50
CA LEU A 33 -12.15 16.92 -6.86
C LEU A 33 -10.74 17.24 -6.37
N ASP A 34 -10.39 16.73 -5.20
CA ASP A 34 -9.02 16.76 -4.69
C ASP A 34 -8.18 15.81 -5.56
N GLU A 35 -7.96 16.22 -6.81
CA GLU A 35 -7.19 15.51 -7.83
C GLU A 35 -5.76 16.05 -7.91
N SER A 36 -5.40 16.99 -7.02
CA SER A 36 -4.08 17.64 -7.02
C SER A 36 -3.03 16.93 -6.16
N ALA A 37 -3.40 15.82 -5.51
CA ALA A 37 -2.42 15.01 -4.82
C ALA A 37 -1.39 14.51 -5.85
N PRO A 38 -0.07 14.68 -5.62
CA PRO A 38 0.97 14.22 -6.53
C PRO A 38 1.03 12.69 -6.66
N THR A 39 0.18 11.98 -5.92
CA THR A 39 0.05 10.54 -5.89
C THR A 39 -1.42 10.16 -5.97
N THR A 40 -1.74 9.16 -6.79
CA THR A 40 -3.07 8.57 -6.88
C THR A 40 -3.23 7.51 -5.79
N TYR A 41 -4.47 7.18 -5.40
CA TYR A 41 -4.74 6.02 -4.55
C TYR A 41 -4.07 4.72 -5.05
N LEU A 42 -3.98 4.53 -6.38
CA LEU A 42 -3.28 3.37 -6.95
C LEU A 42 -1.75 3.43 -6.74
N ASP A 43 -1.16 4.62 -6.72
CA ASP A 43 0.27 4.79 -6.43
C ASP A 43 0.56 4.50 -4.95
N GLU A 44 -0.37 4.85 -4.06
CA GLU A 44 -0.29 4.49 -2.64
C GLU A 44 -0.39 2.98 -2.43
N LEU A 45 -1.30 2.29 -3.13
CA LEU A 45 -1.38 0.83 -3.09
C LEU A 45 -0.10 0.16 -3.60
N ASP A 46 0.49 0.66 -4.69
CA ASP A 46 1.78 0.16 -5.20
C ASP A 46 2.93 0.44 -4.21
N ALA A 47 2.91 1.59 -3.53
CA ALA A 47 3.88 1.90 -2.48
C ALA A 47 3.73 0.97 -1.26
N ILE A 48 2.51 0.61 -0.87
CA ILE A 48 2.23 -0.36 0.19
C ILE A 48 2.73 -1.76 -0.19
N ASP A 49 2.49 -2.22 -1.42
CA ASP A 49 2.98 -3.52 -1.88
C ASP A 49 4.53 -3.58 -1.90
N ARG A 50 5.18 -2.52 -2.40
CA ARG A 50 6.64 -2.41 -2.43
C ARG A 50 7.26 -2.37 -1.03
N SER A 51 6.66 -1.62 -0.10
CA SER A 51 7.17 -1.49 1.27
C SER A 51 6.95 -2.73 2.12
N ASN A 52 5.87 -3.48 1.89
CA ASN A 52 5.58 -4.73 2.58
C ASN A 52 6.17 -5.96 1.88
N ARG A 53 6.90 -5.78 0.78
CA ARG A 53 7.56 -6.88 0.09
C ARG A 53 8.59 -7.51 1.01
N PHE A 54 8.56 -8.85 1.06
CA PHE A 54 9.56 -9.61 1.82
C PHE A 54 10.97 -9.28 1.34
N SER A 55 11.75 -8.67 2.23
CA SER A 55 13.20 -8.52 2.07
C SER A 55 13.87 -9.64 2.89
N PRO A 56 14.49 -10.64 2.23
CA PRO A 56 15.16 -11.70 2.97
C PRO A 56 16.29 -11.11 3.82
N PRO A 57 16.40 -11.48 5.11
CA PRO A 57 17.54 -11.06 5.92
C PRO A 57 18.84 -11.59 5.30
N THR A 58 19.93 -10.84 5.45
CA THR A 58 21.25 -11.32 5.03
C THR A 58 21.67 -12.49 5.91
N ILE A 59 21.47 -13.72 5.41
CA ILE A 59 21.92 -14.93 6.10
C ILE A 59 23.46 -14.99 6.01
N PRO A 60 24.18 -15.06 7.14
CA PRO A 60 25.63 -15.24 7.08
C PRO A 60 25.93 -16.57 6.38
N LYS A 61 26.77 -16.51 5.34
CA LYS A 61 27.18 -17.70 4.59
C LYS A 61 28.02 -18.59 5.51
N ARG A 62 27.42 -19.63 6.07
CA ARG A 62 28.18 -20.68 6.80
C ARG A 62 29.02 -21.44 5.78
N SER A 63 30.33 -21.53 6.03
CA SER A 63 31.21 -22.29 5.16
C SER A 63 30.88 -23.78 5.24
N LEU A 64 31.01 -24.50 4.13
CA LEU A 64 30.90 -25.96 4.12
C LEU A 64 31.90 -26.61 5.09
N ILE A 65 33.06 -25.96 5.30
CA ILE A 65 34.08 -26.40 6.26
C ILE A 65 33.53 -26.33 7.70
N ASP A 66 32.75 -25.30 8.02
CA ASP A 66 32.18 -25.13 9.37
C ASP A 66 31.12 -26.21 9.63
N GLN A 67 30.29 -26.53 8.63
CA GLN A 67 29.30 -27.61 8.74
C GLN A 67 29.96 -28.99 8.93
N ILE A 68 31.10 -29.24 8.27
CA ILE A 68 31.86 -30.48 8.44
C ILE A 68 32.52 -30.51 9.83
N LYS A 69 33.09 -29.40 10.29
CA LYS A 69 33.67 -29.31 11.64
C LYS A 69 32.60 -29.53 12.71
N ASP A 70 31.42 -28.95 12.56
CA ASP A 70 30.31 -29.09 13.50
C ASP A 70 29.82 -30.55 13.56
N SER A 71 29.69 -31.22 12.42
CA SER A 71 29.28 -32.64 12.39
C SER A 71 30.34 -33.58 13.00
N LEU A 72 31.62 -33.32 12.77
CA LEU A 72 32.71 -34.06 13.40
C LEU A 72 32.76 -33.82 14.91
N ASN A 73 32.60 -32.56 15.35
CA ASN A 73 32.56 -32.21 16.77
C ASN A 73 31.36 -32.87 17.47
N ALA A 74 30.20 -32.91 16.82
CA ALA A 74 29.03 -33.64 17.33
C ALA A 74 29.31 -35.14 17.49
N MET A 75 30.00 -35.77 16.54
CA MET A 75 30.37 -37.18 16.61
C MET A 75 31.39 -37.46 17.72
N VAL A 76 32.39 -36.59 17.89
CA VAL A 76 33.38 -36.68 18.98
C VAL A 76 32.69 -36.53 20.33
N ARG A 77 31.77 -35.56 20.47
CA ARG A 77 30.97 -35.38 21.68
C ARG A 77 30.07 -36.58 21.97
N TRP A 78 29.36 -37.12 20.98
CA TRP A 78 28.56 -38.36 21.13
C TRP A 78 29.41 -39.53 21.64
N LYS A 79 30.59 -39.73 21.03
CA LYS A 79 31.51 -40.79 21.44
C LYS A 79 32.00 -40.62 22.87
N ASN A 80 32.22 -39.37 23.30
CA ASN A 80 32.67 -39.04 24.64
C ASN A 80 31.52 -39.03 25.68
N ASN A 81 30.26 -38.81 25.27
CA ASN A 81 29.07 -38.89 26.12
C ASN A 81 28.47 -40.31 26.23
N ARG A 82 29.21 -41.34 25.83
CA ARG A 82 28.77 -42.75 25.84
C ARG A 82 28.43 -43.30 27.24
N ASN A 83 28.88 -42.64 28.32
CA ASN A 83 28.58 -42.99 29.71
C ASN A 83 27.42 -42.19 30.33
N ASN A 84 26.63 -41.46 29.52
CA ASN A 84 25.38 -40.79 29.89
C ASN A 84 25.46 -39.91 31.15
N GLN A 85 26.52 -39.12 31.28
CA GLN A 85 26.74 -38.28 32.46
C GLN A 85 25.89 -36.99 32.44
N HIS A 86 25.40 -36.57 31.27
CA HIS A 86 24.51 -35.42 31.12
C HIS A 86 23.45 -35.65 30.01
N PRO A 87 22.22 -36.06 30.38
CA PRO A 87 21.12 -36.30 29.44
C PRO A 87 20.50 -35.01 28.88
N ASP A 88 20.74 -33.85 29.51
CA ASP A 88 20.13 -32.57 29.15
C ASP A 88 20.95 -31.73 28.14
N ASP A 89 22.13 -32.19 27.70
CA ASP A 89 23.03 -31.47 26.76
C ASP A 89 22.60 -31.61 25.28
N GLY A 90 21.39 -32.11 25.01
CA GLY A 90 20.84 -32.24 23.65
C GLY A 90 21.65 -33.14 22.70
N ALA A 91 22.54 -33.98 23.24
CA ALA A 91 23.45 -34.86 22.50
C ALA A 91 22.86 -36.26 22.22
N ALA A 92 21.66 -36.53 22.72
CA ALA A 92 20.83 -37.67 22.33
C ALA A 92 19.58 -37.11 21.63
N LEU A 93 19.24 -37.69 20.48
CA LEU A 93 17.93 -37.48 19.83
C LEU A 93 16.83 -38.18 20.63
#